data_AF-A0A519W605-F1
#
_entry.id   AF-A0A519W605-F1
#
_cell.length_a   1.000
_cell.length_b   1.000
_cell.length_c   1.000
_cell.angle_alpha   90.00
_cell.angle_beta   90.00
_cell.angle_gamma   90.00
#
_symmetry.space_group_name_H-M   'P 1'
#
loop_
_entity.id
_entity.type
_entity.pdbx_description
1 polymer ?
#
loop_
_entity_poly.entity_id
_entity_poly.type
_entity_poly.pdbx_seq_one_letter_code
_entity_poly.pdbx_strand_id
1 'polypeptide(L)'
;MNISTLNIKRLAFGIAICAAIFSSCKKSDNPNNLPDVDPSAYEGKVDGYNSSDEIYPKNLVAYWSFDGTKNELKSSSAPTSSSNDSFIPGGVKGQALSLKEGYVYYGKQFDAVKTAALKSFTISEWVQILNNGSKKTMLFQIARPGMFNGSFDFILETNANPASNTDYIQIHPYFTTIGGGRQDNINNFGATNLSPKIGANKWVHLLITYDGASGVFDIWANTVKVGNYPNRGTGTSLFNSFEPSEIIMGANYNLIPGKTVSTDTSFGAMTGSIDEVRIYNTVLPQAYINALYNLGLAGK
;
A
#
# COMPACT_ATOMS: atom_id res chain seq x y z
N MET A 1 -55.13 6.73 61.68
CA MET A 1 -55.02 5.47 60.91
C MET A 1 -53.80 4.73 61.44
N ASN A 2 -54.00 3.72 62.30
CA ASN A 2 -52.91 2.98 62.95
C ASN A 2 -52.30 1.99 61.95
N ILE A 3 -51.10 2.27 61.47
CA ILE A 3 -50.33 1.32 60.67
C ILE A 3 -49.74 0.30 61.64
N SER A 4 -50.20 -0.95 61.56
CA SER A 4 -49.73 -2.02 62.44
C SER A 4 -48.23 -2.29 62.20
N THR A 5 -47.48 -2.45 63.29
CA THR A 5 -46.04 -2.77 63.28
C THR A 5 -45.72 -4.09 62.56
N LEU A 6 -46.72 -4.94 62.35
CA LEU A 6 -46.63 -6.19 61.59
C LEU A 6 -46.49 -5.95 60.06
N ASN A 7 -47.11 -4.89 59.54
CA ASN A 7 -47.05 -4.55 58.11
C ASN A 7 -45.71 -3.90 57.70
N ILE A 8 -45.05 -3.21 58.64
CA ILE A 8 -43.72 -2.61 58.42
C ILE A 8 -42.64 -3.69 58.30
N LYS A 9 -42.71 -4.76 59.12
CA LYS A 9 -41.75 -5.88 59.06
C LYS A 9 -41.88 -6.72 57.78
N ARG A 10 -43.11 -6.91 57.27
CA ARG A 10 -43.36 -7.63 56.00
C ARG A 10 -42.92 -6.82 54.78
N LEU A 11 -43.09 -5.50 54.81
CA LEU A 11 -42.62 -4.60 53.74
C LEU A 11 -41.08 -4.51 53.71
N ALA A 12 -40.44 -4.46 54.88
CA ALA A 12 -38.98 -4.45 55.00
C ALA A 12 -38.34 -5.77 54.53
N PHE A 13 -38.99 -6.91 54.79
CA PHE A 13 -38.50 -8.22 54.32
C PHE A 13 -38.71 -8.41 52.80
N GLY A 14 -39.80 -7.87 52.24
CA GLY A 14 -40.04 -7.88 50.79
C GLY A 14 -39.06 -7.00 49.99
N ILE A 15 -38.68 -5.84 50.52
CA ILE A 15 -37.70 -4.94 49.88
C ILE A 15 -36.27 -5.52 49.97
N ALA A 16 -35.93 -6.21 51.06
CA ALA A 16 -34.63 -6.88 51.20
C ALA A 16 -34.44 -8.06 50.23
N ILE A 17 -35.51 -8.80 49.92
CA ILE A 17 -35.47 -9.91 48.95
C ILE A 17 -35.38 -9.37 47.51
N CYS A 18 -36.09 -8.30 47.17
CA CYS A 18 -35.98 -7.69 45.84
C CYS A 18 -34.61 -7.05 45.58
N ALA A 19 -33.95 -6.46 46.59
CA ALA A 19 -32.62 -5.88 46.45
C ALA A 19 -31.51 -6.94 46.24
N ALA A 20 -31.70 -8.17 46.71
CA ALA A 20 -30.73 -9.27 46.56
C ALA A 20 -30.77 -9.95 45.18
N ILE A 21 -31.86 -9.78 44.40
CA ILE A 21 -32.03 -10.46 43.12
C ILE A 21 -31.47 -9.63 41.94
N PHE A 22 -31.32 -8.31 42.10
CA PHE A 22 -30.80 -7.43 41.04
C PHE A 22 -29.28 -7.19 41.08
N SER A 23 -28.53 -7.76 42.03
CA SER A 23 -27.07 -7.53 42.14
C SER A 23 -26.20 -8.57 41.43
N SER A 24 -26.77 -9.52 40.69
CA SER A 24 -26.01 -10.67 40.14
C SER A 24 -25.76 -10.66 38.63
N CYS A 25 -26.14 -9.60 37.91
CA CYS A 25 -25.58 -9.39 36.56
C CYS A 25 -24.15 -8.86 36.70
N LYS A 26 -23.20 -9.74 37.04
CA LYS A 26 -21.79 -9.47 36.77
C LYS A 26 -21.67 -9.40 35.25
N LYS A 27 -21.40 -8.22 34.71
CA LYS A 27 -20.89 -8.10 33.35
C LYS A 27 -19.66 -8.99 33.31
N SER A 28 -19.73 -10.11 32.58
CA SER A 28 -18.52 -10.88 32.30
C SER A 28 -17.61 -9.92 31.55
N ASP A 29 -16.47 -9.57 32.14
CA ASP A 29 -15.46 -8.72 31.49
C ASP A 29 -14.85 -9.44 30.26
N ASN A 30 -15.15 -10.73 30.10
CA ASN A 30 -14.75 -11.57 28.98
C ASN A 30 -15.92 -12.50 28.57
N PRO A 31 -16.97 -11.97 27.92
CA PRO A 31 -18.15 -12.75 27.54
C PRO A 31 -17.84 -13.88 26.54
N ASN A 32 -16.66 -13.85 25.93
CA ASN A 32 -16.22 -14.80 24.91
C ASN A 32 -15.18 -15.80 25.44
N ASN A 33 -14.86 -15.77 26.74
CA ASN A 33 -13.86 -16.65 27.37
C ASN A 33 -12.53 -16.72 26.61
N LEU A 34 -12.09 -15.56 26.10
CA LEU A 34 -10.82 -15.42 25.41
C LEU A 34 -9.67 -15.66 26.42
N PRO A 35 -8.53 -16.23 25.99
CA PRO A 35 -7.36 -16.32 26.84
C PRO A 35 -6.96 -14.93 27.34
N ASP A 36 -6.51 -14.85 28.60
CA ASP A 36 -5.89 -13.62 29.11
C ASP A 36 -4.65 -13.31 28.26
N VAL A 37 -4.51 -12.04 27.88
CA VAL A 37 -3.35 -11.52 27.16
C VAL A 37 -2.43 -10.80 28.14
N ASP A 38 -1.14 -11.12 28.11
CA ASP A 38 -0.13 -10.40 28.87
C ASP A 38 0.25 -9.11 28.12
N PRO A 39 -0.04 -7.91 28.65
CA PRO A 39 0.29 -6.65 27.99
C PRO A 39 1.78 -6.48 27.72
N SER A 40 2.66 -7.09 28.53
CA SER A 40 4.11 -7.02 28.32
C SER A 40 4.56 -7.67 27.01
N ALA A 41 3.77 -8.62 26.47
CA ALA A 41 4.04 -9.26 25.19
C ALA A 41 3.90 -8.29 23.98
N TYR A 42 3.38 -7.09 24.20
CA TYR A 42 3.19 -6.04 23.18
C TYR A 42 4.08 -4.82 23.41
N GLU A 43 4.88 -4.80 24.48
CA GLU A 43 5.76 -3.69 24.77
C GLU A 43 6.76 -3.48 23.63
N GLY A 44 6.88 -2.23 23.15
CA GLY A 44 7.77 -1.88 22.04
C GLY A 44 7.30 -2.31 20.64
N LYS A 45 6.17 -3.01 20.51
CA LYS A 45 5.57 -3.38 19.22
C LYS A 45 4.71 -2.24 18.66
N VAL A 46 4.62 -2.18 17.33
CA VAL A 46 3.72 -1.26 16.62
C VAL A 46 2.61 -2.09 15.99
N ASP A 47 1.37 -1.82 16.37
CA ASP A 47 0.18 -2.60 15.95
C ASP A 47 0.32 -4.12 16.18
N GLY A 48 1.12 -4.51 17.18
CA GLY A 48 1.38 -5.92 17.50
C GLY A 48 2.57 -6.57 16.78
N TYR A 49 3.33 -5.81 15.99
CA TYR A 49 4.48 -6.28 15.22
C TYR A 49 5.80 -5.65 15.68
N ASN A 50 6.90 -6.38 15.51
CA ASN A 50 8.25 -5.88 15.76
C ASN A 50 8.83 -5.16 14.54
N SER A 51 8.50 -5.61 13.33
CA SER A 51 8.99 -5.05 12.07
C SER A 51 7.98 -5.24 10.95
N SER A 52 8.09 -4.41 9.90
CA SER A 52 7.31 -4.55 8.66
C SER A 52 7.54 -5.89 7.94
N ASP A 53 8.61 -6.61 8.27
CA ASP A 53 8.91 -7.95 7.74
C ASP A 53 7.94 -9.03 8.26
N GLU A 54 7.25 -8.78 9.38
CA GLU A 54 6.24 -9.68 9.96
C GLU A 54 4.86 -9.53 9.28
N ILE A 55 4.68 -8.55 8.40
CA ILE A 55 3.41 -8.33 7.70
C ILE A 55 3.31 -9.27 6.51
N TYR A 56 2.37 -10.22 6.56
CA TYR A 56 2.06 -11.16 5.47
C TYR A 56 3.31 -11.83 4.84
N PRO A 57 4.25 -12.39 5.63
CA PRO A 57 5.56 -12.81 5.14
C PRO A 57 5.49 -13.91 4.08
N LYS A 58 4.46 -14.77 4.13
CA LYS A 58 4.21 -15.82 3.12
C LYS A 58 3.71 -15.28 1.79
N ASN A 59 3.11 -14.09 1.79
CA ASN A 59 2.56 -13.45 0.61
C ASN A 59 3.47 -12.35 0.05
N LEU A 60 4.47 -11.89 0.82
CA LEU A 60 5.51 -10.99 0.34
C LEU A 60 6.44 -11.74 -0.63
N VAL A 61 6.19 -11.57 -1.93
CA VAL A 61 6.82 -12.33 -3.01
C VAL A 61 7.96 -11.59 -3.72
N ALA A 62 8.04 -10.27 -3.59
CA ALA A 62 9.19 -9.48 -4.00
C ALA A 62 9.38 -8.28 -3.07
N TYR A 63 10.63 -7.89 -2.82
CA TYR A 63 10.95 -6.80 -1.90
C TYR A 63 12.28 -6.12 -2.26
N TRP A 64 12.27 -4.79 -2.35
CA TRP A 64 13.45 -3.94 -2.46
C TRP A 64 13.49 -3.00 -1.25
N SER A 65 14.44 -3.22 -0.34
CA SER A 65 14.59 -2.35 0.84
C SER A 65 15.30 -1.04 0.52
N PHE A 66 16.14 -1.01 -0.54
CA PHE A 66 17.04 0.10 -0.81
C PHE A 66 17.99 0.52 0.33
N ASP A 67 18.12 -0.33 1.35
CA ASP A 67 19.11 -0.19 2.41
C ASP A 67 20.47 -0.75 1.95
N GLY A 68 21.25 0.12 1.30
CA GLY A 68 22.60 -0.21 0.79
C GLY A 68 22.65 -1.16 -0.39
N THR A 69 21.50 -1.59 -0.92
CA THR A 69 21.42 -2.50 -2.08
C THR A 69 20.23 -2.21 -2.99
N LYS A 70 20.44 -2.37 -4.30
CA LYS A 70 19.36 -2.36 -5.31
C LYS A 70 18.89 -3.79 -5.62
N ASN A 71 19.34 -4.80 -4.90
CA ASN A 71 18.89 -6.16 -5.20
C ASN A 71 17.44 -6.35 -4.77
N GLU A 72 16.67 -7.08 -5.58
CA GLU A 72 15.42 -7.67 -5.10
C GLU A 72 15.79 -8.78 -4.10
N LEU A 73 15.28 -8.69 -2.87
CA LEU A 73 15.78 -9.46 -1.73
C LEU A 73 15.26 -10.91 -1.67
N LYS A 74 14.12 -11.23 -2.29
CA LYS A 74 13.58 -12.61 -2.28
C LYS A 74 14.33 -13.54 -3.23
N SER A 75 14.80 -13.00 -4.34
CA SER A 75 15.56 -13.74 -5.37
C SER A 75 17.02 -13.31 -5.50
N SER A 76 17.48 -12.38 -4.64
CA SER A 76 18.82 -11.79 -4.67
C SER A 76 19.21 -11.20 -6.03
N SER A 77 18.23 -10.66 -6.75
CA SER A 77 18.42 -10.24 -8.15
C SER A 77 18.95 -8.82 -8.24
N ALA A 78 20.15 -8.65 -8.80
CA ALA A 78 20.71 -7.35 -9.11
C ALA A 78 19.98 -6.67 -10.29
N PRO A 79 19.96 -5.32 -10.35
CA PRO A 79 19.44 -4.60 -11.50
C PRO A 79 20.29 -4.88 -12.75
N THR A 80 19.65 -4.94 -13.90
CA THR A 80 20.32 -5.00 -15.21
C THR A 80 21.01 -3.69 -15.53
N SER A 81 20.36 -2.57 -15.23
CA SER A 81 20.97 -1.24 -15.29
C SER A 81 20.26 -0.28 -14.34
N SER A 82 20.92 0.84 -14.07
CA SER A 82 20.33 1.98 -13.37
C SER A 82 21.04 3.25 -13.83
N SER A 83 20.43 4.40 -13.59
CA SER A 83 21.01 5.71 -13.94
C SER A 83 20.60 6.76 -12.94
N ASN A 84 21.52 7.70 -12.66
CA ASN A 84 21.33 8.84 -11.77
C ASN A 84 20.74 8.47 -10.41
N ASP A 85 21.20 7.35 -9.85
CA ASP A 85 20.75 6.82 -8.58
C ASP A 85 21.85 6.89 -7.51
N SER A 86 21.42 7.01 -6.25
CA SER A 86 22.31 6.97 -5.08
C SER A 86 21.54 6.53 -3.85
N PHE A 87 22.22 5.97 -2.85
CA PHE A 87 21.63 5.73 -1.53
C PHE A 87 21.77 6.98 -0.67
N ILE A 88 20.68 7.39 -0.04
CA ILE A 88 20.65 8.50 0.92
C ILE A 88 20.31 7.98 2.32
N PRO A 89 20.90 8.56 3.39
CA PRO A 89 20.46 8.26 4.76
C PRO A 89 19.06 8.84 4.99
N GLY A 90 18.38 8.35 6.04
CA GLY A 90 17.03 8.84 6.38
C GLY A 90 15.93 8.29 5.49
N GLY A 91 16.12 7.06 4.99
CA GLY A 91 15.04 6.26 4.47
C GLY A 91 13.98 6.01 5.54
N VAL A 92 12.83 5.50 5.10
CA VAL A 92 11.79 5.00 6.00
C VAL A 92 12.36 3.93 6.91
N LYS A 93 13.22 3.05 6.38
CA LYS A 93 14.03 2.12 7.16
C LYS A 93 15.46 2.09 6.63
N GLY A 94 16.40 2.64 7.39
CA GLY A 94 17.81 2.67 6.98
C GLY A 94 18.08 3.70 5.88
N GLN A 95 18.66 3.27 4.77
CA GLN A 95 18.87 4.10 3.57
C GLN A 95 17.71 3.98 2.58
N ALA A 96 17.54 4.98 1.71
CA ALA A 96 16.59 4.95 0.61
C ALA A 96 17.28 5.18 -0.74
N LEU A 97 16.60 4.81 -1.82
CA LEU A 97 17.03 5.10 -3.18
C LEU A 97 16.63 6.53 -3.56
N SER A 98 17.60 7.39 -3.86
CA SER A 98 17.36 8.71 -4.45
C SER A 98 17.66 8.67 -5.94
N LEU A 99 16.73 9.21 -6.74
CA LEU A 99 16.83 9.34 -8.19
C LEU A 99 16.86 10.83 -8.58
N LYS A 100 17.75 11.20 -9.49
CA LYS A 100 17.85 12.55 -10.07
C LYS A 100 17.68 12.45 -11.58
N GLU A 101 16.44 12.49 -12.05
CA GLU A 101 16.08 12.07 -13.42
C GLU A 101 16.63 10.66 -13.69
N GLY A 102 16.36 9.75 -12.76
CA GLY A 102 16.97 8.43 -12.69
C GLY A 102 15.98 7.27 -12.75
N TYR A 103 16.51 6.06 -12.80
CA TYR A 103 15.74 4.82 -12.80
C TYR A 103 16.56 3.64 -12.29
N VAL A 104 15.85 2.55 -11.94
CA VAL A 104 16.42 1.21 -11.75
C VAL A 104 15.65 0.21 -12.61
N TYR A 105 16.36 -0.64 -13.35
CA TYR A 105 15.79 -1.55 -14.33
C TYR A 105 16.25 -2.99 -14.11
N TYR A 106 15.31 -3.92 -14.16
CA TYR A 106 15.54 -5.36 -14.12
C TYR A 106 14.96 -6.01 -15.37
N GLY A 107 15.84 -6.31 -16.33
CA GLY A 107 15.54 -6.96 -17.60
C GLY A 107 15.39 -8.46 -17.50
N LYS A 108 14.66 -8.94 -16.49
CA LYS A 108 14.38 -10.36 -16.27
C LYS A 108 12.95 -10.58 -15.80
N GLN A 109 12.41 -11.74 -16.14
CA GLN A 109 11.18 -12.25 -15.55
C GLN A 109 11.43 -12.60 -14.08
N PHE A 110 10.61 -12.05 -13.19
CA PHE A 110 10.52 -12.51 -11.80
C PHE A 110 9.39 -13.53 -11.67
N ASP A 111 9.63 -14.62 -10.93
CA ASP A 111 8.58 -15.60 -10.64
C ASP A 111 7.39 -14.96 -9.91
N ALA A 112 7.66 -13.97 -9.06
CA ALA A 112 6.67 -13.21 -8.30
C ALA A 112 5.61 -12.51 -9.15
N VAL A 113 5.92 -12.17 -10.41
CA VAL A 113 5.03 -11.42 -11.31
C VAL A 113 4.61 -12.23 -12.54
N LYS A 114 4.82 -13.55 -12.54
CA LYS A 114 4.27 -14.42 -13.59
C LYS A 114 2.74 -14.40 -13.57
N THR A 115 2.10 -14.63 -14.73
CA THR A 115 0.63 -14.67 -14.86
C THR A 115 0.00 -15.62 -13.84
N ALA A 116 0.62 -16.79 -13.62
CA ALA A 116 0.12 -17.79 -12.68
C ALA A 116 0.28 -17.38 -11.20
N ALA A 117 1.26 -16.53 -10.88
CA ALA A 117 1.64 -16.17 -9.52
C ALA A 117 0.94 -14.90 -9.00
N LEU A 118 0.63 -13.94 -9.89
CA LEU A 118 0.11 -12.62 -9.52
C LEU A 118 -1.31 -12.41 -10.08
N LYS A 119 -2.32 -12.89 -9.34
CA LYS A 119 -3.75 -12.77 -9.73
C LYS A 119 -4.53 -11.77 -8.90
N SER A 120 -4.19 -11.67 -7.61
CA SER A 120 -4.59 -10.60 -6.70
C SER A 120 -3.31 -10.10 -6.04
N PHE A 121 -3.21 -8.81 -5.77
CA PHE A 121 -1.96 -8.24 -5.28
C PHE A 121 -2.12 -6.97 -4.46
N THR A 122 -1.07 -6.66 -3.72
CA THR A 122 -0.80 -5.34 -3.16
C THR A 122 0.62 -4.96 -3.56
N ILE A 123 0.79 -3.82 -4.23
CA ILE A 123 2.11 -3.24 -4.51
C ILE A 123 2.20 -1.99 -3.66
N SER A 124 3.23 -1.91 -2.81
CA SER A 124 3.44 -0.79 -1.88
C SER A 124 4.83 -0.22 -2.03
N GLU A 125 4.95 1.10 -1.91
CA GLU A 125 6.23 1.80 -1.89
C GLU A 125 6.12 3.07 -1.05
N TRP A 126 7.22 3.47 -0.44
CA TRP A 126 7.33 4.80 0.15
C TRP A 126 8.00 5.73 -0.84
N VAL A 127 7.48 6.95 -0.96
CA VAL A 127 8.02 7.95 -1.89
C VAL A 127 8.20 9.31 -1.24
N GLN A 128 9.28 9.99 -1.60
CA GLN A 128 9.43 11.44 -1.50
C GLN A 128 9.43 12.01 -2.90
N ILE A 129 8.47 12.87 -3.20
CA ILE A 129 8.28 13.38 -4.56
C ILE A 129 7.66 14.77 -4.54
N LEU A 130 7.91 15.51 -5.62
CA LEU A 130 7.25 16.76 -5.95
C LEU A 130 6.52 16.62 -7.28
N ASN A 131 5.48 17.43 -7.46
CA ASN A 131 5.03 17.76 -8.80
C ASN A 131 6.17 18.46 -9.58
N ASN A 132 6.11 18.41 -10.91
CA ASN A 132 7.13 19.01 -11.79
C ASN A 132 6.53 19.88 -12.91
N GLY A 133 5.21 19.87 -13.10
CA GLY A 133 4.50 20.72 -14.06
C GLY A 133 4.77 20.43 -15.54
N SER A 134 5.47 19.34 -15.87
CA SER A 134 5.93 19.07 -17.24
C SER A 134 5.76 17.63 -17.71
N LYS A 135 6.21 16.63 -16.93
CA LYS A 135 6.25 15.22 -17.33
C LYS A 135 5.66 14.32 -16.24
N LYS A 136 4.96 13.26 -16.63
CA LYS A 136 4.46 12.23 -15.72
C LYS A 136 5.64 11.43 -15.14
N THR A 137 5.46 10.87 -13.95
CA THR A 137 6.43 9.97 -13.32
C THR A 137 5.83 8.57 -13.22
N MET A 138 6.54 7.58 -13.76
CA MET A 138 6.24 6.16 -13.56
C MET A 138 7.04 5.69 -12.35
N LEU A 139 6.39 5.45 -11.22
CA LEU A 139 7.07 4.99 -10.01
C LEU A 139 7.54 3.55 -10.14
N PHE A 140 6.62 2.69 -10.60
CA PHE A 140 6.84 1.27 -10.77
C PHE A 140 6.09 0.75 -12.00
N GLN A 141 6.74 -0.11 -12.78
CA GLN A 141 6.13 -0.73 -13.96
C GLN A 141 6.52 -2.22 -14.03
N ILE A 142 5.51 -3.08 -14.14
CA ILE A 142 5.66 -4.46 -14.65
C ILE A 142 5.64 -4.35 -16.17
N ALA A 143 6.79 -4.06 -16.75
CA ALA A 143 6.94 -3.78 -18.17
C ALA A 143 6.69 -5.01 -19.02
N ARG A 144 6.18 -4.75 -20.24
CA ARG A 144 6.07 -5.74 -21.30
C ARG A 144 7.08 -5.36 -22.38
N PRO A 145 8.04 -6.23 -22.73
CA PRO A 145 9.02 -5.90 -23.75
C PRO A 145 8.36 -5.44 -25.06
N GLY A 146 8.80 -4.30 -25.57
CA GLY A 146 8.25 -3.72 -26.81
C GLY A 146 6.96 -2.92 -26.65
N MET A 147 6.44 -2.76 -25.43
CA MET A 147 5.21 -2.02 -25.17
C MET A 147 5.47 -0.79 -24.31
N PHE A 148 4.87 0.34 -24.69
CA PHE A 148 4.97 1.59 -23.93
C PHE A 148 4.35 1.46 -22.53
N ASN A 149 3.24 0.74 -22.46
CA ASN A 149 2.53 0.44 -21.22
C ASN A 149 2.72 -1.03 -20.84
N GLY A 150 2.96 -1.27 -19.56
CA GLY A 150 3.22 -2.58 -19.02
C GLY A 150 1.95 -3.39 -18.76
N SER A 151 2.14 -4.54 -18.11
CA SER A 151 1.04 -5.29 -17.49
C SER A 151 0.42 -4.48 -16.35
N PHE A 152 1.24 -3.76 -15.59
CA PHE A 152 0.85 -2.86 -14.51
C PHE A 152 1.77 -1.65 -14.49
N ASP A 153 1.20 -0.46 -14.37
CA ASP A 153 1.91 0.81 -14.37
C ASP A 153 1.40 1.67 -13.21
N PHE A 154 2.30 2.05 -12.29
CA PHE A 154 2.01 2.91 -11.15
C PHE A 154 2.47 4.34 -11.45
N ILE A 155 1.52 5.22 -11.74
CA ILE A 155 1.82 6.55 -12.26
C ILE A 155 1.41 7.63 -11.29
N LEU A 156 2.29 8.61 -11.17
CA LEU A 156 1.97 9.93 -10.66
C LEU A 156 1.94 10.93 -11.80
N GLU A 157 0.85 11.68 -11.89
CA GLU A 157 0.65 12.75 -12.88
C GLU A 157 1.32 14.03 -12.35
N THR A 158 2.63 13.94 -12.07
CA THR A 158 3.48 15.01 -11.53
C THR A 158 3.53 16.23 -12.46
N ASN A 159 3.18 16.07 -13.73
CA ASN A 159 2.99 17.16 -14.68
C ASN A 159 1.77 18.04 -14.41
N ALA A 160 0.77 17.55 -13.65
CA ALA A 160 -0.52 18.24 -13.54
C ALA A 160 -0.45 19.55 -12.72
N ASN A 161 0.58 19.70 -11.88
CA ASN A 161 0.75 20.85 -10.99
C ASN A 161 2.21 21.33 -10.97
N PRO A 162 2.49 22.58 -10.56
CA PRO A 162 3.86 23.03 -10.32
C PRO A 162 4.43 22.39 -9.03
N ALA A 163 5.75 22.35 -8.91
CA ALA A 163 6.45 21.80 -7.74
C ALA A 163 6.09 22.47 -6.41
N SER A 164 5.62 23.71 -6.44
CA SER A 164 5.14 24.41 -5.24
C SER A 164 3.83 23.87 -4.68
N ASN A 165 3.02 23.17 -5.49
CA ASN A 165 1.82 22.50 -5.00
C ASN A 165 2.21 21.17 -4.34
N THR A 166 2.15 21.14 -3.02
CA THR A 166 2.45 19.97 -2.18
C THR A 166 1.23 19.39 -1.50
N ASP A 167 0.07 20.03 -1.63
CA ASP A 167 -1.18 19.57 -1.03
C ASP A 167 -1.90 18.53 -1.90
N TYR A 168 -1.45 18.33 -3.13
CA TYR A 168 -2.09 17.45 -4.08
C TYR A 168 -1.11 16.80 -5.06
N ILE A 169 -1.23 15.48 -5.21
CA ILE A 169 -0.69 14.69 -6.32
C ILE A 169 -1.80 13.82 -6.90
N GLN A 170 -1.89 13.78 -8.24
CA GLN A 170 -2.77 12.84 -8.91
C GLN A 170 -2.06 11.50 -9.07
N ILE A 171 -2.72 10.45 -8.57
CA ILE A 171 -2.27 9.06 -8.58
C ILE A 171 -3.17 8.33 -9.58
N HIS A 172 -2.58 7.74 -10.61
CA HIS A 172 -3.31 7.22 -11.77
C HIS A 172 -2.74 5.88 -12.27
N PRO A 173 -2.78 4.82 -11.45
CA PRO A 173 -2.32 3.51 -11.89
C PRO A 173 -3.26 2.91 -12.93
N TYR A 174 -2.73 2.04 -13.78
CA TYR A 174 -3.54 1.19 -14.64
C TYR A 174 -2.91 -0.20 -14.81
N PHE A 175 -3.72 -1.13 -15.28
CA PHE A 175 -3.28 -2.47 -15.62
C PHE A 175 -3.88 -2.93 -16.95
N THR A 176 -3.17 -3.84 -17.63
CA THR A 176 -3.65 -4.45 -18.88
C THR A 176 -4.51 -5.67 -18.57
N THR A 177 -5.64 -5.81 -19.26
CA THR A 177 -6.61 -6.87 -19.00
C THR A 177 -6.36 -8.14 -19.82
N ILE A 178 -6.97 -9.26 -19.42
CA ILE A 178 -6.98 -10.53 -20.17
C ILE A 178 -7.57 -10.33 -21.59
N GLY A 179 -8.67 -9.58 -21.71
CA GLY A 179 -9.36 -9.34 -22.98
C GLY A 179 -8.67 -8.34 -23.91
N GLY A 180 -7.56 -7.74 -23.48
CA GLY A 180 -6.97 -6.59 -24.13
C GLY A 180 -7.63 -5.28 -23.71
N GLY A 181 -6.86 -4.18 -23.81
CA GLY A 181 -7.24 -2.90 -23.21
C GLY A 181 -6.71 -2.74 -21.80
N ARG A 182 -7.21 -1.72 -21.09
CA ARG A 182 -6.72 -1.31 -19.76
C ARG A 182 -7.87 -1.01 -18.82
N GLN A 183 -7.61 -1.21 -17.53
CA GLN A 183 -8.39 -0.67 -16.43
C GLN A 183 -7.50 0.28 -15.64
N ASP A 184 -8.05 1.39 -15.17
CA ASP A 184 -7.32 2.42 -14.41
C ASP A 184 -7.90 2.60 -13.01
N ASN A 185 -7.37 3.48 -12.17
CA ASN A 185 -8.11 4.14 -11.08
C ASN A 185 -7.45 5.50 -10.90
N ILE A 186 -8.17 6.46 -10.33
CA ILE A 186 -7.71 7.82 -10.19
C ILE A 186 -8.28 8.47 -8.93
N ASN A 187 -7.47 9.26 -8.24
CA ASN A 187 -7.90 10.02 -7.07
C ASN A 187 -8.48 11.42 -7.38
N ASN A 188 -8.52 11.83 -8.67
CA ASN A 188 -8.85 13.19 -9.13
C ASN A 188 -10.18 13.37 -9.89
N PHE A 189 -11.17 12.49 -9.75
CA PHE A 189 -12.33 12.55 -10.65
C PHE A 189 -13.67 12.19 -9.98
N GLY A 190 -13.71 12.06 -8.65
CA GLY A 190 -14.92 11.71 -7.88
C GLY A 190 -15.32 12.72 -6.79
N ALA A 191 -16.20 12.29 -5.86
CA ALA A 191 -16.86 13.16 -4.86
C ALA A 191 -15.90 13.76 -3.81
N THR A 192 -14.69 13.21 -3.66
CA THR A 192 -13.64 13.75 -2.80
C THR A 192 -12.29 13.60 -3.49
N ASN A 193 -11.64 14.71 -3.83
CA ASN A 193 -10.26 14.72 -4.33
C ASN A 193 -9.28 14.51 -3.17
N LEU A 194 -9.29 13.31 -2.60
CA LEU A 194 -8.37 12.95 -1.53
C LEU A 194 -6.98 12.69 -2.10
N SER A 195 -5.98 13.33 -1.52
CA SER A 195 -4.60 13.17 -1.91
C SER A 195 -3.71 13.35 -0.68
N PRO A 196 -2.59 12.62 -0.57
CA PRO A 196 -1.62 12.87 0.48
C PRO A 196 -0.94 14.22 0.23
N LYS A 197 -0.53 14.88 1.31
CA LYS A 197 0.49 15.94 1.20
C LYS A 197 1.83 15.32 0.83
N ILE A 198 2.43 15.78 -0.26
CA ILE A 198 3.74 15.34 -0.75
C ILE A 198 4.84 16.35 -0.36
N GLY A 199 6.08 16.10 -0.77
CA GLY A 199 7.20 16.99 -0.52
C GLY A 199 8.54 16.30 -0.75
N ALA A 200 9.57 17.09 -1.08
CA ALA A 200 10.93 16.57 -1.29
C ALA A 200 11.54 15.90 -0.04
N ASN A 201 11.07 16.25 1.16
CA ASN A 201 11.53 15.68 2.44
C ASN A 201 10.36 15.05 3.21
N LYS A 202 9.32 14.59 2.50
CA LYS A 202 8.11 14.03 3.12
C LYS A 202 7.80 12.67 2.53
N TRP A 203 8.02 11.64 3.34
CA TRP A 203 7.66 10.27 3.02
C TRP A 203 6.13 10.12 2.98
N VAL A 204 5.64 9.56 1.88
CA VAL A 204 4.27 9.14 1.69
C VAL A 204 4.27 7.66 1.34
N HIS A 205 3.49 6.87 2.06
CA HIS A 205 3.31 5.46 1.73
C HIS A 205 2.21 5.34 0.68
N LEU A 206 2.54 4.85 -0.51
CA LEU A 206 1.57 4.64 -1.58
C LEU A 206 1.39 3.14 -1.80
N LEU A 207 0.14 2.70 -1.88
CA LEU A 207 -0.17 1.32 -2.21
C LEU A 207 -1.29 1.21 -3.24
N ILE A 208 -1.15 0.23 -4.12
CA ILE A 208 -2.21 -0.20 -5.02
C ILE A 208 -2.62 -1.62 -4.65
N THR A 209 -3.93 -1.82 -4.46
CA THR A 209 -4.52 -3.14 -4.19
C THR A 209 -5.38 -3.58 -5.36
N TYR A 210 -5.25 -4.84 -5.77
CA TYR A 210 -6.11 -5.44 -6.78
C TYR A 210 -6.60 -6.82 -6.33
N ASP A 211 -7.91 -7.02 -6.29
CA ASP A 211 -8.55 -8.31 -6.04
C ASP A 211 -9.09 -8.91 -7.33
N GLY A 212 -8.45 -9.95 -7.85
CA GLY A 212 -8.90 -10.68 -9.03
C GLY A 212 -10.20 -11.48 -8.83
N ALA A 213 -10.67 -11.71 -7.60
CA ALA A 213 -11.95 -12.37 -7.36
C ALA A 213 -13.13 -11.42 -7.58
N SER A 214 -13.02 -10.17 -7.09
CA SER A 214 -14.07 -9.16 -7.17
C SER A 214 -13.87 -8.13 -8.30
N GLY A 215 -12.66 -8.04 -8.86
CA GLY A 215 -12.29 -6.99 -9.82
C GLY A 215 -12.08 -5.62 -9.18
N VAL A 216 -11.88 -5.57 -7.86
CA VAL A 216 -11.66 -4.32 -7.12
C VAL A 216 -10.20 -3.89 -7.23
N PHE A 217 -9.97 -2.68 -7.74
CA PHE A 217 -8.66 -2.06 -7.97
C PHE A 217 -8.58 -0.70 -7.29
N ASP A 218 -7.91 -0.57 -6.16
CA ASP A 218 -8.00 0.61 -5.28
C ASP A 218 -6.63 1.25 -5.01
N ILE A 219 -6.66 2.54 -4.69
CA ILE A 219 -5.48 3.37 -4.40
C ILE A 219 -5.51 3.73 -2.92
N TRP A 220 -4.38 3.55 -2.26
CA TRP A 220 -4.16 3.95 -0.88
C TRP A 220 -3.01 4.93 -0.78
N ALA A 221 -3.21 5.96 0.04
CA ALA A 221 -2.15 6.87 0.45
C ALA A 221 -2.11 6.92 1.97
N ASN A 222 -0.95 6.58 2.53
CA ASN A 222 -0.75 6.24 3.94
C ASN A 222 -1.71 5.11 4.35
N THR A 223 -2.73 5.42 5.13
CA THR A 223 -3.73 4.48 5.64
C THR A 223 -5.12 4.70 5.05
N VAL A 224 -5.24 5.62 4.10
CA VAL A 224 -6.52 6.12 3.59
C VAL A 224 -6.72 5.69 2.15
N LYS A 225 -7.90 5.16 1.84
CA LYS A 225 -8.33 4.94 0.45
C LYS A 225 -8.58 6.27 -0.24
N VAL A 226 -7.97 6.45 -1.40
CA VAL A 226 -8.06 7.68 -2.19
C VAL A 226 -8.55 7.45 -3.62
N GLY A 227 -8.71 6.20 -4.06
CA GLY A 227 -9.25 5.88 -5.39
C GLY A 227 -10.74 6.18 -5.51
N ASN A 228 -11.18 6.74 -6.65
CA ASN A 228 -12.59 7.05 -6.88
C ASN A 228 -13.34 5.97 -7.68
N TYR A 229 -12.63 5.11 -8.39
CA TYR A 229 -13.23 4.15 -9.32
C TYR A 229 -12.69 2.74 -9.06
N PRO A 230 -12.98 2.14 -7.90
CA PRO A 230 -12.37 0.86 -7.55
C PRO A 230 -12.95 -0.34 -8.32
N ASN A 231 -14.18 -0.28 -8.82
CA ASN A 231 -14.83 -1.44 -9.45
C ASN A 231 -14.46 -1.53 -10.94
N ARG A 232 -13.61 -2.51 -11.31
CA ARG A 232 -13.10 -2.69 -12.70
C ARG A 232 -13.60 -3.92 -13.42
N GLY A 233 -14.46 -4.69 -12.76
CA GLY A 233 -15.15 -5.81 -13.36
C GLY A 233 -14.30 -7.09 -13.42
N THR A 234 -14.94 -8.17 -13.84
CA THR A 234 -14.37 -9.52 -13.85
C THR A 234 -14.32 -10.08 -15.28
N GLY A 235 -13.99 -11.37 -15.42
CA GLY A 235 -13.89 -12.04 -16.71
C GLY A 235 -12.74 -11.47 -17.56
N THR A 236 -13.05 -10.96 -18.75
CA THR A 236 -12.06 -10.38 -19.67
C THR A 236 -11.46 -9.06 -19.17
N SER A 237 -12.06 -8.43 -18.15
CA SER A 237 -11.55 -7.19 -17.54
C SER A 237 -10.50 -7.42 -16.45
N LEU A 238 -10.26 -8.67 -16.05
CA LEU A 238 -9.29 -8.97 -15.00
C LEU A 238 -7.86 -8.64 -15.44
N PHE A 239 -7.03 -8.26 -14.47
CA PHE A 239 -5.58 -8.11 -14.64
C PHE A 239 -4.94 -9.34 -15.29
N ASN A 240 -3.97 -9.08 -16.17
CA ASN A 240 -3.08 -10.11 -16.69
C ASN A 240 -1.62 -9.66 -16.63
N SER A 241 -0.78 -10.43 -15.93
CA SER A 241 0.66 -10.19 -15.88
C SER A 241 1.37 -10.89 -17.05
N PHE A 242 1.35 -10.26 -18.23
CA PHE A 242 1.90 -10.83 -19.46
C PHE A 242 3.37 -11.20 -19.33
N GLU A 243 3.74 -12.33 -19.92
CA GLU A 243 5.10 -12.87 -19.94
C GLU A 243 5.67 -12.84 -21.38
N PRO A 244 6.98 -12.55 -21.57
CA PRO A 244 7.91 -12.12 -20.52
C PRO A 244 7.57 -10.72 -20.01
N SER A 245 7.88 -10.48 -18.74
CA SER A 245 7.79 -9.18 -18.08
C SER A 245 9.16 -8.73 -17.55
N GLU A 246 9.30 -7.43 -17.36
CA GLU A 246 10.47 -6.79 -16.76
C GLU A 246 10.00 -5.86 -15.63
N ILE A 247 10.91 -5.39 -14.78
CA ILE A 247 10.58 -4.41 -13.74
C ILE A 247 11.36 -3.13 -13.97
N ILE A 248 10.66 -2.00 -13.94
CA ILE A 248 11.24 -0.66 -14.00
C ILE A 248 10.74 0.14 -12.80
N MET A 249 11.65 0.86 -12.14
CA MET A 249 11.30 1.85 -11.12
C MET A 249 11.84 3.22 -11.51
N GLY A 250 11.02 4.25 -11.35
CA GLY A 250 11.37 5.65 -11.63
C GLY A 250 11.37 6.04 -13.11
N ALA A 251 10.99 5.16 -14.04
CA ALA A 251 10.93 5.47 -15.47
C ALA A 251 9.86 4.65 -16.21
N ASN A 252 9.43 5.17 -17.35
CA ASN A 252 8.64 4.41 -18.33
C ASN A 252 9.57 3.63 -19.28
N TYR A 253 9.09 2.53 -19.86
CA TYR A 253 9.80 1.72 -20.85
C TYR A 253 10.58 2.51 -21.92
N ASN A 254 10.00 3.60 -22.46
CA ASN A 254 10.67 4.44 -23.47
C ASN A 254 11.97 5.11 -22.99
N LEU A 255 12.10 5.33 -21.68
CA LEU A 255 13.22 6.02 -21.05
C LEU A 255 14.37 5.06 -20.69
N ILE A 256 14.19 3.76 -20.89
CA ILE A 256 15.28 2.79 -20.72
C ILE A 256 16.11 2.77 -22.00
N PRO A 257 17.45 2.92 -21.93
CA PRO A 257 18.32 2.91 -23.11
C PRO A 257 18.12 1.66 -23.97
N GLY A 258 17.92 1.87 -25.27
CA GLY A 258 17.69 0.79 -26.24
C GLY A 258 16.27 0.22 -26.27
N LYS A 259 15.32 0.80 -25.51
CA LYS A 259 13.93 0.30 -25.39
C LYS A 259 12.85 1.28 -25.84
N THR A 260 13.22 2.38 -26.49
CA THR A 260 12.25 3.32 -27.05
C THR A 260 11.37 2.65 -28.10
N VAL A 261 10.07 2.58 -27.84
CA VAL A 261 9.06 1.93 -28.70
C VAL A 261 8.09 2.94 -29.34
N SER A 262 8.10 4.19 -28.88
CA SER A 262 7.30 5.27 -29.47
C SER A 262 8.00 6.62 -29.30
N THR A 263 7.49 7.64 -29.99
CA THR A 263 7.92 9.05 -29.83
C THR A 263 7.20 9.76 -28.69
N ASP A 264 6.42 9.04 -27.87
CA ASP A 264 5.71 9.61 -26.73
C ASP A 264 6.72 10.07 -25.68
N THR A 265 6.65 11.36 -25.34
CA THR A 265 7.50 12.02 -24.35
C THR A 265 6.72 12.48 -23.13
N SER A 266 5.53 11.94 -22.87
CA SER A 266 4.68 12.34 -21.74
C SER A 266 5.28 11.99 -20.37
N PHE A 267 6.17 11.01 -20.32
CA PHE A 267 6.90 10.61 -19.12
C PHE A 267 8.31 11.20 -19.07
N GLY A 268 8.78 11.45 -17.85
CA GLY A 268 10.16 11.79 -17.52
C GLY A 268 10.70 10.81 -16.49
N ALA A 269 12.03 10.66 -16.43
CA ALA A 269 12.67 9.87 -15.38
C ALA A 269 12.49 10.58 -14.03
N MET A 270 12.42 9.81 -12.96
CA MET A 270 12.02 10.30 -11.65
C MET A 270 13.09 11.19 -11.03
N THR A 271 12.65 12.31 -10.45
CA THR A 271 13.41 13.07 -9.46
C THR A 271 12.67 12.97 -8.14
N GLY A 272 13.28 12.31 -7.16
CA GLY A 272 12.68 12.00 -5.86
C GLY A 272 13.36 10.81 -5.20
N SER A 273 12.76 10.28 -4.16
CA SER A 273 13.26 9.10 -3.45
C SER A 273 12.20 8.02 -3.33
N ILE A 274 12.62 6.77 -3.41
CA ILE A 274 11.80 5.57 -3.27
C ILE A 274 12.41 4.75 -2.16
N ASP A 275 11.56 4.14 -1.34
CA ASP A 275 12.00 3.22 -0.31
C ASP A 275 11.02 2.05 -0.15
N GLU A 276 11.52 0.94 0.37
CA GLU A 276 10.67 -0.09 0.97
C GLU A 276 9.60 -0.69 0.00
N VAL A 277 9.98 -0.92 -1.27
CA VAL A 277 9.07 -1.39 -2.35
C VAL A 277 8.76 -2.87 -2.17
N ARG A 278 7.48 -3.22 -2.03
CA ARG A 278 7.01 -4.58 -1.77
C ARG A 278 5.92 -5.00 -2.74
N ILE A 279 5.92 -6.28 -3.09
CA ILE A 279 4.85 -6.95 -3.82
C ILE A 279 4.31 -8.09 -2.97
N TYR A 280 3.04 -8.00 -2.63
CA TYR A 280 2.27 -9.07 -2.02
C TYR A 280 1.39 -9.72 -3.08
N ASN A 281 1.36 -11.06 -3.13
CA ASN A 281 0.45 -11.81 -4.01
C ASN A 281 -0.95 -12.01 -3.40
N THR A 282 -1.39 -11.03 -2.60
CA THR A 282 -2.72 -10.98 -2.00
C THR A 282 -3.11 -9.53 -1.74
N VAL A 283 -4.41 -9.29 -1.53
CA VAL A 283 -4.89 -7.99 -1.07
C VAL A 283 -4.70 -7.90 0.44
N LEU A 284 -3.89 -6.94 0.89
CA LEU A 284 -3.73 -6.68 2.32
C LEU A 284 -5.01 -6.08 2.90
N PRO A 285 -5.52 -6.62 4.02
CA PRO A 285 -6.59 -5.96 4.76
C PRO A 285 -6.11 -4.63 5.35
N GLN A 286 -7.03 -3.67 5.55
CA GLN A 286 -6.69 -2.33 6.02
C GLN A 286 -5.88 -2.31 7.32
N ALA A 287 -6.15 -3.22 8.27
CA ALA A 287 -5.38 -3.29 9.52
C ALA A 287 -3.88 -3.52 9.28
N TYR A 288 -3.52 -4.29 8.25
CA TYR A 288 -2.13 -4.56 7.89
C TYR A 288 -1.52 -3.45 7.05
N ILE A 289 -2.32 -2.73 6.27
CA ILE A 289 -1.88 -1.48 5.61
C ILE A 289 -1.54 -0.43 6.69
N ASN A 290 -2.37 -0.33 7.73
CA ASN A 290 -2.11 0.55 8.88
C ASN A 290 -0.82 0.14 9.62
N ALA A 291 -0.66 -1.16 9.91
CA ALA A 291 0.55 -1.67 10.55
C ALA A 291 1.80 -1.37 9.71
N LEU A 292 1.79 -1.63 8.39
CA LEU A 292 2.91 -1.27 7.50
C LEU A 292 3.24 0.22 7.56
N TYR A 293 2.23 1.08 7.52
CA TYR A 293 2.43 2.52 7.60
C TYR A 293 3.06 2.93 8.94
N ASN A 294 2.50 2.47 10.06
CA ASN A 294 2.96 2.83 11.41
C ASN A 294 4.35 2.27 11.71
N LEU A 295 4.65 1.05 11.24
CA LEU A 295 5.99 0.44 11.33
C LEU A 295 7.01 1.27 10.53
N GLY A 296 6.65 1.71 9.32
CA GLY A 296 7.50 2.60 8.53
C GLY A 296 7.75 3.94 9.22
N LEU A 297 6.73 4.56 9.83
CA LEU A 297 6.92 5.78 10.64
C LEU A 297 7.86 5.56 11.84
N ALA A 298 7.90 4.34 12.38
CA ALA A 298 8.77 3.97 13.49
C ALA A 298 10.16 3.46 13.04
N GLY A 299 10.42 3.35 11.74
CA GLY A 299 11.66 2.80 11.19
C GLY A 299 11.84 1.30 11.40
N LYS A 300 10.73 0.53 11.39
CA LYS A 300 10.70 -0.90 11.77
C LYS A 300 10.34 -1.83 10.61
#